data_AF-D4NZD6-F1
#
_entry.id   AF-D4NZD6-F1
#
_cell.length_a   1.000
_cell.length_b   1.000
_cell.length_c   1.000
_cell.angle_alpha   90.00
_cell.angle_beta   90.00
_cell.angle_gamma   90.00
#
_symmetry.space_group_name_H-M   'P 1'
#
loop_
_entity.id
_entity.type
_entity.pdbx_description
1 polymer ?
#
loop_
_entity_poly.entity_id
_entity_poly.type
_entity_poly.pdbx_seq_one_letter_code
_entity_poly.pdbx_strand_id
1 'polypeptide(L)'
;MLMTREGLIKLIGKTAQEILPDIEDHQFSGSDRLIDLGANSVDRAEIVMLVQEALQLSIPRVELFGPKNIGELADLFWGKMNAS
;
A
#
# COMPACT_ATOMS: atom_id res chain seq x y z
N MET A 1 11.03 3.44 15.86
CA MET A 1 11.68 3.41 14.54
C MET A 1 10.92 4.37 13.65
N LEU A 2 11.61 5.28 12.95
CA LEU A 2 10.99 6.00 11.85
C LEU A 2 10.58 4.96 10.80
N MET A 3 9.36 5.02 10.28
CA MET A 3 9.04 4.27 9.06
C MET A 3 10.03 4.67 7.96
N THR A 4 10.20 3.87 6.91
CA THR A 4 10.93 4.29 5.70
C THR A 4 10.07 3.98 4.49
N ARG A 5 10.45 4.51 3.33
CA ARG A 5 9.79 4.18 2.06
C ARG A 5 9.81 2.67 1.79
N GLU A 6 10.95 2.00 2.00
CA GLU A 6 11.07 0.55 1.87
C GLU A 6 10.23 -0.19 2.91
N GLY A 7 10.13 0.35 4.13
CA GLY A 7 9.24 -0.16 5.17
C GLY A 7 7.78 -0.11 4.75
N LEU A 8 7.35 0.98 4.10
CA LEU A 8 5.99 1.13 3.57
C LEU A 8 5.71 0.16 2.42
N ILE A 9 6.65 -0.03 1.49
CA ILE A 9 6.51 -1.03 0.42
C ILE A 9 6.32 -2.43 1.03
N LYS A 10 7.11 -2.79 2.04
CA LYS A 10 6.97 -4.07 2.75
C LYS A 10 5.64 -4.19 3.48
N LEU A 11 5.17 -3.13 4.13
CA LEU A 11 3.87 -3.10 4.81
C LEU A 11 2.73 -3.32 3.81
N ILE A 12 2.72 -2.56 2.71
CA ILE A 12 1.71 -2.69 1.64
C ILE A 12 1.73 -4.10 1.06
N GLY A 13 2.92 -4.64 0.76
CA GLY A 13 3.08 -6.00 0.24
C GLY A 13 2.54 -7.05 1.19
N LYS A 14 2.88 -6.97 2.49
CA LYS A 14 2.36 -7.90 3.51
C LYS A 14 0.83 -7.84 3.61
N THR A 15 0.25 -6.64 3.65
CA THR A 15 -1.21 -6.48 3.68
C THR A 15 -1.85 -7.03 2.40
N ALA A 16 -1.19 -6.89 1.24
CA ALA A 16 -1.67 -7.49 0.00
C ALA A 16 -1.66 -9.02 0.05
N GLN A 17 -0.65 -9.65 0.66
CA GLN A 17 -0.60 -11.12 0.84
C GLN A 17 -1.69 -11.64 1.77
N GLU A 18 -2.05 -10.87 2.80
CA GLU A 18 -3.15 -11.21 3.72
C GLU A 18 -4.51 -11.25 3.00
N ILE A 19 -4.67 -10.47 1.92
CA ILE A 19 -5.91 -10.38 1.13
C ILE A 19 -5.87 -11.30 -0.10
N LEU A 20 -4.69 -11.48 -0.70
CA LEU A 20 -4.44 -12.29 -1.89
C LEU A 20 -3.51 -13.46 -1.52
N PRO A 21 -4.05 -14.61 -1.08
CA PRO A 21 -3.22 -15.75 -0.67
C PRO A 21 -2.37 -16.33 -1.83
N ASP A 22 -2.78 -16.12 -3.08
CA ASP A 22 -2.06 -16.62 -4.27
C ASP A 22 -0.70 -15.94 -4.51
N ILE A 23 -0.39 -14.86 -3.77
CA ILE A 23 0.87 -14.10 -3.89
C ILE A 23 1.73 -14.15 -2.61
N GLU A 24 1.52 -15.15 -1.74
CA GLU A 24 2.24 -15.31 -0.46
C GLU A 24 3.78 -15.38 -0.62
N ASP A 25 4.29 -15.94 -1.72
CA ASP A 25 5.72 -16.00 -2.02
C ASP A 25 6.25 -14.85 -2.89
N HIS A 26 5.40 -13.89 -3.26
CA HIS A 26 5.78 -12.78 -4.13
C HIS A 26 6.72 -11.80 -3.42
N GLN A 27 7.85 -11.48 -4.05
CA GLN A 27 8.76 -10.46 -3.55
C GLN A 27 8.35 -9.08 -4.07
N PHE A 28 7.81 -8.26 -3.17
CA PHE A 28 7.28 -6.95 -3.54
C PHE A 28 8.35 -5.91 -3.84
N SER A 29 8.13 -5.17 -4.91
CA SER A 29 8.92 -4.03 -5.35
C SER A 29 8.05 -2.77 -5.52
N GLY A 30 8.67 -1.59 -5.53
CA GLY A 30 7.94 -0.33 -5.74
C GLY A 30 7.27 -0.23 -7.12
N SER A 31 7.74 -0.97 -8.13
CA SER A 31 7.13 -0.99 -9.46
C SER A 31 5.90 -1.89 -9.56
N ASP A 32 5.66 -2.74 -8.57
CA ASP A 32 4.56 -3.69 -8.61
C ASP A 32 3.22 -2.96 -8.57
N ARG A 33 2.27 -3.48 -9.34
CA ARG A 33 0.92 -2.96 -9.43
C ARG A 33 -0.01 -4.00 -8.85
N LEU A 34 -0.79 -3.63 -7.85
CA LEU A 34 -1.73 -4.55 -7.20
C LEU A 34 -2.68 -5.20 -8.21
N ILE A 35 -3.09 -4.48 -9.26
CA ILE A 35 -3.96 -5.02 -10.32
C ILE A 35 -3.28 -6.14 -11.13
N ASP A 36 -1.97 -6.04 -11.37
CA ASP A 36 -1.21 -7.05 -12.11
C ASP A 36 -0.96 -8.30 -11.23
N LEU A 37 -1.10 -8.16 -9.91
CA LEU A 37 -1.04 -9.22 -8.89
C LEU A 37 -2.42 -9.84 -8.59
N GLY A 38 -3.46 -9.50 -9.36
CA GLY A 38 -4.80 -10.05 -9.20
C GLY A 38 -5.75 -9.25 -8.32
N ALA A 39 -5.31 -8.12 -7.73
CA ALA A 39 -6.16 -7.28 -6.89
C ALA A 39 -7.26 -6.58 -7.71
N ASN A 40 -8.51 -6.94 -7.45
CA ASN A 40 -9.66 -6.24 -7.98
C ASN A 40 -9.89 -4.91 -7.22
N SER A 41 -10.92 -4.15 -7.58
CA SER A 41 -11.17 -2.83 -6.99
C SER A 41 -11.53 -2.85 -5.51
N VAL A 42 -12.18 -3.92 -5.03
CA VAL A 42 -12.50 -4.12 -3.62
C VAL A 42 -11.22 -4.42 -2.85
N ASP A 43 -10.44 -5.39 -3.32
CA ASP A 43 -9.17 -5.80 -2.68
C ASP A 43 -8.23 -4.60 -2.54
N ARG A 44 -8.07 -3.79 -3.60
CA ARG A 44 -7.22 -2.59 -3.54
C ARG A 44 -7.72 -1.56 -2.52
N ALA A 45 -9.03 -1.38 -2.40
CA ALA A 45 -9.59 -0.45 -1.43
C ALA A 45 -9.37 -0.95 0.01
N GLU A 46 -9.48 -2.26 0.23
CA GLU A 46 -9.26 -2.90 1.51
C GLU A 46 -7.77 -2.85 1.93
N ILE A 47 -6.84 -3.20 1.03
CA ILE A 47 -5.39 -3.08 1.26
C ILE A 47 -5.05 -1.67 1.73
N VAL A 48 -5.52 -0.66 0.99
CA VAL A 48 -5.23 0.75 1.28
C VAL A 48 -5.85 1.21 2.61
N MET A 49 -7.03 0.70 2.96
CA MET A 49 -7.68 1.01 4.23
C MET A 49 -6.88 0.43 5.41
N LEU A 50 -6.53 -0.86 5.35
CA LEU A 50 -5.78 -1.53 6.41
C LEU A 50 -4.39 -0.92 6.61
N VAL A 51 -3.71 -0.52 5.53
CA VAL A 51 -2.40 0.17 5.63
C VAL A 51 -2.56 1.53 6.32
N GLN A 52 -3.61 2.30 6.01
CA GLN A 52 -3.87 3.57 6.70
C GLN A 52 -4.12 3.38 8.19
N GLU A 53 -4.94 2.39 8.55
CA GLU A 53 -5.21 2.04 9.94
C GLU A 53 -3.93 1.66 10.68
N ALA A 54 -3.08 0.82 10.07
CA ALA A 54 -1.79 0.43 10.63
C ALA A 54 -0.84 1.63 10.83
N LEU A 55 -0.92 2.63 9.96
CA LEU A 55 -0.12 3.86 10.04
C LEU A 55 -0.79 4.98 10.85
N GLN A 56 -2.01 4.76 11.36
CA GLN A 56 -2.84 5.78 12.04
C GLN A 56 -3.04 7.05 11.19
N LEU A 57 -3.15 6.89 9.87
CA LEU A 57 -3.40 7.97 8.94
C LEU A 57 -4.88 8.05 8.55
N SER A 58 -5.34 9.24 8.24
CA SER A 58 -6.68 9.48 7.68
C SER A 58 -6.55 10.24 6.37
N ILE A 59 -6.42 9.51 5.26
CA ILE A 59 -6.27 10.09 3.92
C ILE A 59 -7.60 10.04 3.17
N PRO A 60 -8.06 11.16 2.58
CA PRO A 60 -9.24 11.17 1.72
C PRO A 60 -9.14 10.17 0.57
N ARG A 61 -10.23 9.43 0.31
CA ARG A 61 -10.28 8.41 -0.76
C ARG A 61 -9.88 8.93 -2.13
N VAL A 62 -10.18 10.19 -2.45
CA VAL A 62 -9.82 10.82 -3.72
C VAL A 62 -8.29 10.85 -3.96
N GLU A 63 -7.49 11.00 -2.91
CA GLU A 63 -6.02 10.98 -3.00
C GLU A 63 -5.48 9.57 -3.20
N LEU A 64 -6.20 8.56 -2.70
CA LEU A 64 -5.84 7.15 -2.76
C LEU A 64 -6.08 6.50 -4.14
N PHE A 65 -6.82 7.17 -5.03
CA PHE A 65 -7.01 6.73 -6.42
C PHE A 65 -5.85 7.15 -7.36
N GLY A 66 -4.96 8.04 -6.92
CA GLY A 66 -3.84 8.54 -7.73
C GLY A 66 -2.73 7.51 -8.00
N PRO A 67 -2.21 6.82 -6.97
CA PRO A 67 -1.11 5.88 -7.13
C PRO A 67 -1.39 4.71 -8.06
N LYS A 68 -0.44 4.41 -8.95
CA LYS A 68 -0.56 3.35 -9.98
C LYS A 68 0.20 2.07 -9.63
N ASN A 69 1.14 2.16 -8.70
CA ASN A 69 1.98 1.08 -8.21
C ASN A 69 2.21 1.25 -6.69
N ILE A 70 2.80 0.23 -6.07
CA ILE A 70 3.06 0.20 -4.62
C ILE A 70 4.03 1.32 -4.20
N GLY A 71 5.01 1.67 -5.05
CA GLY A 71 5.96 2.73 -4.76
C GLY A 71 5.31 4.11 -4.64
N GLU A 72 4.44 4.47 -5.59
CA GLU A 72 3.68 5.71 -5.56
C GLU A 72 2.73 5.76 -4.35
N LEU A 73 2.16 4.62 -3.96
CA LEU A 73 1.31 4.54 -2.77
C LEU A 73 2.13 4.72 -1.48
N ALA A 74 3.33 4.12 -1.43
CA ALA A 74 4.28 4.32 -0.35
C ALA A 74 4.73 5.79 -0.28
N ASP A 75 4.98 6.45 -1.41
CA ASP A 75 5.35 7.86 -1.46
C ASP A 75 4.23 8.78 -0.96
N LEU A 76 2.97 8.45 -1.28
CA LEU A 76 1.80 9.16 -0.75
C LEU A 76 1.72 9.05 0.78
N PHE A 77 1.80 7.83 1.33
CA PHE A 77 1.77 7.62 2.79
C PHE A 77 2.96 8.30 3.47
N TRP A 78 4.16 8.15 2.90
CA TRP A 78 5.37 8.77 3.41
C TRP A 78 5.25 10.29 3.48
N GLY A 79 4.71 10.91 2.42
CA GLY A 79 4.46 12.35 2.39
C GLY A 79 3.51 12.80 3.50
N LYS A 80 2.42 12.05 3.74
CA LYS A 80 1.46 12.38 4.81
C LYS A 80 2.04 12.22 6.22
N MET A 81 2.84 11.19 6.45
CA MET A 81 3.51 10.96 7.74
C MET A 81 4.51 12.08 8.10
N ASN A 82 5.18 12.66 7.10
CA ASN A 82 6.20 13.69 7.31
C ASN A 82 5.68 15.12 7.13
N ALA A 83 4.43 15.30 6.70
CA ALA A 83 3.78 16.60 6.58
C ALA A 83 3.10 17.07 7.88
N SER A 84 3.30 16.34 9.00
CA SER A 84 2.73 16.63 10.33
C SER A 84 3.78 17.18 11.28
#